data_AF-A0A2E0VFS2-F1
#
_entry.id   AF-A0A2E0VFS2-F1
#
_cell.length_a   1.000
_cell.length_b   1.000
_cell.length_c   1.000
_cell.angle_alpha   90.00
_cell.angle_beta   90.00
_cell.angle_gamma   90.00
#
_symmetry.space_group_name_H-M   'P 1'
#
loop_
_entity.id
_entity.type
_entity.pdbx_description
1 polymer ?
#
loop_
_entity_poly.entity_id
_entity_poly.type
_entity_poly.pdbx_seq_one_letter_code
_entity_poly.pdbx_strand_id
1 'polypeptide(L)'
;MAGPLELSQAIDKSGRIPAEAEAWLVEGFKRYKQGIPLEEALGLTSAGRRAARDEAYRKAAALLVSDGKISTWDAAGQIARKVKTLRCVVEIRGDDALTHIIKESLASGARPVTTARGIYNIIC
;
A
#
# COMPACT_ATOMS: atom_id res chain seq x y z
N MET A 1 5.71 -2.78 -5.97
CA MET A 1 6.06 -3.54 -4.75
C MET A 1 4.77 -4.12 -4.24
N ALA A 2 4.44 -5.35 -4.67
CA ALA A 2 3.26 -6.06 -4.22
C ALA A 2 3.26 -6.22 -2.69
N GLY A 3 2.11 -6.01 -2.06
CA GLY A 3 1.96 -6.17 -0.60
C GLY A 3 2.00 -7.65 -0.18
N PRO A 4 2.26 -7.95 1.10
CA PRO A 4 2.31 -9.33 1.62
C PRO A 4 1.05 -10.16 1.34
N LEU A 5 -0.12 -9.52 1.22
CA LEU A 5 -1.39 -10.14 0.87
C LEU A 5 -1.49 -10.55 -0.61
N GLU A 6 -0.96 -9.75 -1.53
CA GLU A 6 -0.91 -10.13 -2.95
C GLU A 6 0.07 -11.28 -3.20
N LEU A 7 1.15 -11.33 -2.41
CA LEU A 7 2.09 -12.45 -2.41
C LEU A 7 1.46 -13.75 -1.90
N SER A 8 0.52 -13.67 -0.95
CA SER A 8 -0.23 -14.84 -0.46
C SER A 8 -1.30 -15.35 -1.43
N GLN A 9 -1.92 -14.45 -2.20
CA GLN A 9 -2.88 -14.79 -3.25
C GLN A 9 -2.21 -15.29 -4.53
N ALA A 10 -0.94 -14.94 -4.73
CA ALA A 10 -0.12 -15.35 -5.87
C ALA A 10 0.80 -16.55 -5.56
N ILE A 11 0.67 -17.20 -4.40
CA ILE A 11 1.01 -18.63 -4.29
C ILE A 11 -0.04 -19.34 -5.14
N ASP A 12 0.24 -19.33 -6.44
CA ASP A 12 -0.67 -19.78 -7.46
C ASP A 12 -0.99 -21.26 -7.21
N LYS A 13 -2.07 -21.79 -7.79
CA LYS A 13 -2.49 -23.21 -7.67
C LYS A 13 -1.40 -24.23 -8.08
N SER A 14 -0.24 -23.75 -8.53
CA SER A 14 0.99 -24.47 -8.89
C SER A 14 2.07 -24.50 -7.80
N GLY A 15 1.85 -23.87 -6.63
CA GLY A 15 2.80 -23.86 -5.50
C GLY A 15 4.05 -23.00 -5.71
N ARG A 16 4.06 -22.12 -6.72
CA ARG A 16 5.19 -21.23 -7.01
C ARG A 16 5.02 -19.87 -6.36
N ILE A 17 6.08 -19.40 -5.72
CA ILE A 17 6.17 -18.07 -5.12
C ILE A 17 6.46 -17.06 -6.24
N PRO A 18 5.75 -15.91 -6.31
CA PRO A 18 6.05 -14.86 -7.28
C PRO A 18 7.49 -14.36 -7.13
N ALA A 19 8.15 -14.00 -8.23
CA ALA A 19 9.53 -13.50 -8.20
C ALA A 19 9.70 -12.28 -7.27
N GLU A 20 8.68 -11.42 -7.15
CA GLU A 20 8.69 -10.30 -6.21
C GLU A 20 8.66 -10.76 -4.74
N ALA A 21 7.86 -11.79 -4.41
CA ALA A 21 7.85 -12.38 -3.07
C ALA A 21 9.19 -13.03 -2.75
N GLU A 22 9.74 -13.77 -3.71
CA GLU A 22 11.02 -14.44 -3.54
C GLU A 22 12.14 -13.41 -3.29
N ALA A 23 12.20 -12.34 -4.09
CA ALA A 23 13.17 -11.27 -3.89
C ALA A 23 13.00 -10.59 -2.52
N TRP A 24 11.76 -10.32 -2.10
CA TRP A 24 11.47 -9.75 -0.78
C TRP A 24 11.89 -10.68 0.36
N LEU A 25 11.57 -11.98 0.27
CA LEU A 25 11.96 -13.00 1.25
C LEU A 25 13.49 -13.13 1.34
N VAL A 26 14.17 -13.22 0.20
CA VAL A 26 15.64 -13.34 0.13
C VAL A 26 16.30 -12.13 0.79
N GLU A 27 15.84 -10.93 0.50
CA GLU A 27 16.37 -9.71 1.09
C GLU A 27 16.08 -9.62 2.60
N GLY A 28 14.87 -10.01 3.03
CA GLY A 28 14.53 -10.09 4.44
C GLY A 28 15.38 -11.11 5.21
N PHE A 29 15.63 -12.29 4.63
CA PHE A 29 16.49 -13.29 5.25
C PHE A 29 17.96 -12.86 5.31
N LYS A 30 18.46 -12.09 4.34
CA LYS A 30 19.80 -11.49 4.42
C LYS A 30 19.93 -10.56 5.63
N ARG A 31 18.94 -9.70 5.86
CA ARG A 31 18.89 -8.78 7.01
C ARG A 31 18.76 -9.52 8.33
N TYR A 32 17.93 -10.58 8.36
CA TYR A 32 17.81 -11.44 9.54
C TYR A 32 19.14 -12.11 9.91
N LYS A 33 19.89 -12.62 8.91
CA LYS A 33 21.23 -13.18 9.11
C LYS A 33 22.26 -12.17 9.63
N GLN A 34 22.00 -10.87 9.48
CA GLN A 34 22.82 -9.79 10.04
C GLN A 34 22.43 -9.43 11.48
N GLY A 35 21.48 -10.16 12.09
CA GLY A 35 21.05 -9.98 13.48
C GLY A 35 19.84 -9.08 13.68
N ILE A 36 19.19 -8.62 12.60
CA ILE A 36 17.95 -7.83 12.68
C ILE A 36 16.79 -8.77 13.05
N PRO A 37 15.90 -8.41 13.99
CA PRO A 37 14.71 -9.21 14.30
C PRO A 37 13.88 -9.52 13.05
N LEU A 38 13.39 -10.75 12.93
CA LEU A 38 12.75 -11.24 11.69
C LEU A 38 11.58 -10.36 11.21
N GLU A 39 10.77 -9.87 12.15
CA GLU A 39 9.64 -8.97 11.87
C GLU A 39 10.10 -7.63 11.26
N GLU A 40 11.23 -7.12 11.72
CA GLU A 40 11.85 -5.90 11.21
C GLU A 40 12.57 -6.15 9.89
N ALA A 41 13.27 -7.27 9.78
CA ALA A 41 13.97 -7.70 8.58
C ALA A 41 13.01 -7.89 7.38
N LEU A 42 11.81 -8.42 7.64
CA LEU A 42 10.74 -8.58 6.65
C LEU A 42 9.86 -7.32 6.52
N GLY A 43 10.04 -6.28 7.34
CA GLY A 43 9.20 -5.09 7.31
C GLY A 43 7.75 -5.31 7.76
N LEU A 44 7.49 -6.36 8.54
CA LEU A 44 6.17 -6.74 9.09
C LEU A 44 5.79 -5.94 10.34
N THR A 45 6.64 -5.00 10.76
CA THR A 45 6.38 -4.14 11.92
C THR A 45 5.19 -3.21 11.71
N SER A 46 4.57 -2.75 12.80
CA SER A 46 3.49 -1.76 12.75
C SER A 46 3.94 -0.43 12.13
N ALA A 47 5.23 -0.09 12.21
CA ALA A 47 5.82 1.07 11.56
C ALA A 47 5.99 0.85 10.05
N GLY A 48 6.53 -0.30 9.63
CA GLY A 48 6.70 -0.65 8.21
C GLY A 48 5.37 -0.68 7.44
N ARG A 49 4.33 -1.27 8.05
CA ARG A 49 2.97 -1.26 7.49
C ARG A 49 2.42 0.15 7.31
N ARG A 50 2.63 1.04 8.29
CA ARG A 50 2.21 2.46 8.19
C ARG A 50 2.99 3.20 7.10
N ALA A 51 4.30 3.00 7.00
CA ALA A 51 5.14 3.61 5.97
C ALA A 51 4.70 3.18 4.57
N ALA A 52 4.39 1.89 4.36
CA ALA A 52 3.87 1.39 3.08
C ALA A 52 2.52 2.03 2.70
N ARG A 53 1.59 2.14 3.67
CA ARG A 53 0.32 2.85 3.47
C ARG A 53 0.54 4.32 3.10
N ASP A 54 1.40 5.00 3.83
CA ASP A 54 1.65 6.44 3.66
C ASP A 54 2.28 6.72 2.31
N GLU A 55 3.20 5.86 1.88
CA GLU A 55 3.79 5.92 0.54
C GLU A 55 2.76 5.72 -0.57
N ALA A 56 1.82 4.79 -0.40
CA ALA A 56 0.72 4.64 -1.35
C ALA A 56 -0.16 5.91 -1.40
N TYR A 57 -0.43 6.56 -0.27
CA TYR A 57 -1.15 7.85 -0.29
C TYR A 57 -0.38 8.96 -1.00
N ARG A 58 0.95 9.03 -0.84
CA ARG A 58 1.78 9.99 -1.58
C ARG A 58 1.75 9.73 -3.08
N LYS A 59 1.86 8.47 -3.51
CA LYS A 59 1.75 8.09 -4.92
C LYS A 59 0.37 8.45 -5.49
N ALA A 60 -0.70 8.19 -4.75
CA ALA A 60 -2.05 8.56 -5.15
C ALA A 60 -2.22 10.08 -5.27
N ALA A 61 -1.64 10.85 -4.34
CA ALA A 61 -1.65 12.30 -4.40
C ALA A 61 -0.85 12.83 -5.59
N ALA A 62 0.36 12.29 -5.82
CA ALA A 62 1.17 12.63 -6.98
C ALA A 62 0.41 12.38 -8.29
N LEU A 63 -0.28 11.23 -8.42
CA LEU A 63 -1.11 10.91 -9.58
C LEU A 63 -2.23 11.93 -9.80
N LEU A 64 -2.90 12.36 -8.73
CA LEU A 64 -4.01 13.33 -8.80
C LEU A 64 -3.55 14.76 -9.06
N VAL A 65 -2.39 15.13 -8.55
CA VAL A 65 -1.81 16.48 -8.66
C VAL A 65 -0.99 16.64 -9.95
N SER A 66 -0.55 15.54 -10.57
CA SER A 66 0.31 15.50 -11.78
C SER A 66 -0.20 16.32 -12.97
N ASP A 67 -1.47 16.73 -12.99
CA ASP A 67 -2.07 17.54 -14.05
C ASP A 67 -2.24 19.03 -13.68
N GLY A 68 -1.87 19.45 -12.46
CA GLY A 68 -2.07 20.82 -11.96
C GLY A 68 -3.53 21.25 -11.80
N LYS A 69 -4.49 20.35 -12.08
CA LYS A 69 -5.94 20.62 -12.08
C LYS A 69 -6.56 20.58 -10.69
N ILE A 70 -5.88 20.01 -9.71
CA ILE A 70 -6.45 19.65 -8.40
C ILE A 70 -5.46 20.07 -7.31
N SER A 71 -5.95 20.73 -6.26
CA SER A 71 -5.15 21.08 -5.09
C SER A 71 -4.80 19.86 -4.26
N THR A 72 -3.71 19.90 -3.49
CA THR A 72 -3.33 18.81 -2.57
C THR A 72 -4.43 18.49 -1.54
N TRP A 73 -5.20 19.49 -1.13
CA TRP A 73 -6.35 19.30 -0.25
C TRP A 73 -7.49 18.52 -0.92
N ASP A 74 -7.82 18.87 -2.16
CA ASP A 74 -8.83 18.16 -2.93
C ASP A 74 -8.40 16.73 -3.25
N ALA A 75 -7.11 16.52 -3.54
CA ALA A 75 -6.52 15.20 -3.70
C ALA A 75 -6.70 14.36 -2.43
N ALA A 76 -6.39 14.91 -1.25
CA ALA A 76 -6.62 14.22 0.02
C ALA A 76 -8.10 13.85 0.25
N GLY A 77 -9.03 14.74 -0.13
CA GLY A 77 -10.46 14.47 -0.08
C GLY A 77 -10.91 13.35 -1.01
N GLN A 78 -10.37 13.29 -2.24
CA GLN A 78 -10.65 12.22 -3.19
C GLN A 78 -10.09 10.87 -2.73
N ILE A 79 -8.85 10.85 -2.24
CA ILE A 79 -8.23 9.65 -1.66
C ILE A 79 -9.08 9.15 -0.48
N ALA A 80 -9.51 10.03 0.43
CA ALA A 80 -10.34 9.66 1.59
C ALA A 80 -11.66 8.99 1.18
N ARG A 81 -12.34 9.54 0.15
CA ARG A 81 -13.57 8.95 -0.41
C ARG A 81 -13.28 7.58 -1.02
N LYS A 82 -12.24 7.46 -1.85
CA LYS A 82 -11.85 6.20 -2.48
C LYS A 82 -11.53 5.13 -1.44
N VAL A 83 -10.72 5.45 -0.42
CA VAL A 83 -10.42 4.53 0.69
C VAL A 83 -11.70 4.05 1.38
N LYS A 84 -12.66 4.95 1.68
CA LYS A 84 -13.95 4.55 2.28
C LYS A 84 -14.73 3.61 1.37
N THR A 85 -14.84 3.93 0.08
CA THR A 85 -15.56 3.09 -0.89
C THR A 85 -14.93 1.70 -0.98
N LEU A 86 -13.61 1.61 -1.16
CA LEU A 86 -12.91 0.34 -1.32
C LEU A 86 -12.94 -0.53 -0.05
N ARG A 87 -13.09 0.07 1.13
CA ARG A 87 -13.27 -0.68 2.40
C ARG A 87 -14.65 -1.31 2.55
N CYS A 88 -15.67 -0.74 1.92
CA CYS A 88 -17.06 -1.17 2.08
C CYS A 88 -17.55 -2.06 0.92
N VAL A 89 -16.79 -2.15 -0.16
CA VAL A 89 -17.21 -2.82 -1.40
C VAL A 89 -16.36 -4.08 -1.63
N VAL A 90 -17.04 -5.22 -1.79
CA VAL A 90 -16.41 -6.54 -2.04
C VAL A 90 -15.91 -6.67 -3.48
N GLU A 91 -16.52 -5.95 -4.43
CA GLU A 91 -16.16 -5.98 -5.85
C GLU A 91 -16.15 -4.57 -6.44
N ILE A 92 -14.98 -4.07 -6.80
CA ILE A 92 -14.84 -2.76 -7.44
C ILE A 92 -14.65 -2.99 -8.93
N ARG A 93 -15.69 -2.69 -9.71
CA ARG A 93 -15.58 -2.57 -11.16
C ARG A 93 -14.88 -1.24 -11.50
N GLY A 94 -13.73 -1.33 -12.15
CA GLY A 94 -12.90 -0.20 -12.55
C GLY A 94 -11.48 -0.36 -12.05
N ASP A 95 -10.55 -0.53 -12.99
CA ASP A 95 -9.12 -0.72 -12.74
C ASP A 95 -8.35 0.55 -13.13
N ASP A 96 -8.69 1.67 -12.48
CA ASP A 96 -7.95 2.91 -12.64
C ASP A 96 -6.69 2.88 -11.76
N ALA A 97 -5.61 3.56 -12.20
CA ALA A 97 -4.33 3.56 -11.49
C ALA A 97 -4.45 4.04 -10.02
N LEU A 98 -5.41 4.93 -9.74
CA LEU A 98 -5.71 5.36 -8.36
C LEU A 98 -6.26 4.18 -7.53
N THR A 99 -7.16 3.38 -8.08
CA THR A 99 -7.73 2.19 -7.43
C THR A 99 -6.64 1.18 -7.09
N HIS A 100 -5.70 0.94 -8.01
CA HIS A 100 -4.56 0.05 -7.76
C HIS A 100 -3.72 0.55 -6.57
N ILE A 101 -3.34 1.82 -6.58
CA ILE A 101 -2.53 2.41 -5.50
C ILE A 101 -3.27 2.37 -4.15
N ILE A 102 -4.58 2.62 -4.12
CA ILE A 102 -5.33 2.55 -2.86
C ILE A 102 -5.49 1.10 -2.39
N LYS A 103 -5.65 0.13 -3.29
CA LYS A 103 -5.62 -1.30 -2.93
C LYS A 103 -4.28 -1.70 -2.32
N GLU A 104 -3.16 -1.23 -2.86
CA GLU A 104 -1.82 -1.42 -2.26
C GLU A 104 -1.76 -0.87 -0.83
N SER A 105 -2.34 0.33 -0.60
CA SER A 105 -2.43 0.93 0.74
C SER A 105 -3.20 0.05 1.73
N LEU A 106 -4.27 -0.62 1.28
CA LEU A 106 -5.09 -1.51 2.11
C LEU A 106 -4.40 -2.86 2.34
N ALA A 107 -3.68 -3.36 1.34
CA ALA A 107 -2.88 -4.58 1.42
C ALA A 107 -1.67 -4.45 2.37
N SER A 108 -1.27 -3.22 2.73
CA SER A 108 -0.23 -2.97 3.75
C SER A 108 -0.56 -3.55 5.13
N GLY A 109 -1.85 -3.80 5.43
CA GLY A 109 -2.30 -4.26 6.73
C GLY A 109 -2.22 -3.20 7.84
N ALA A 110 -1.90 -1.94 7.51
CA ALA A 110 -2.06 -0.82 8.43
C ALA A 110 -3.51 -0.36 8.50
N ARG A 111 -3.92 0.21 9.64
CA ARG A 111 -5.25 0.81 9.76
C ARG A 111 -5.39 1.94 8.71
N PRO A 112 -6.40 1.90 7.83
CA PRO A 112 -6.56 2.91 6.80
C PRO A 112 -6.94 4.26 7.40
N VAL A 113 -6.42 5.34 6.82
CA VAL A 113 -6.82 6.70 7.16
C VAL A 113 -7.94 7.10 6.22
N THR A 114 -9.08 7.49 6.78
CA THR A 114 -10.31 7.74 6.02
C THR A 114 -10.75 9.19 6.04
N THR A 115 -10.00 10.07 6.71
CA THR A 115 -10.32 11.50 6.81
C THR A 115 -9.42 12.30 5.89
N ALA A 116 -9.99 13.29 5.18
CA ALA A 116 -9.23 14.17 4.30
C ALA A 116 -8.08 14.87 5.05
N ARG A 117 -8.35 15.35 6.27
CA ARG A 117 -7.34 15.97 7.15
C ARG A 117 -6.19 15.01 7.49
N GLY A 118 -6.52 13.75 7.82
CA GLY A 118 -5.50 12.76 8.16
C GLY A 118 -4.63 12.39 6.97
N ILE A 119 -5.22 12.29 5.78
CA ILE A 119 -4.49 12.01 4.54
C ILE A 119 -3.65 13.22 4.12
N TYR A 120 -4.19 14.43 4.25
CA TYR A 120 -3.46 15.66 3.97
C TYR A 120 -2.16 15.75 4.77
N ASN A 121 -2.21 15.44 6.08
CA ASN A 121 -1.03 15.42 6.95
C ASN A 121 0.01 14.35 6.58
N ILE A 122 -0.33 13.38 5.74
CA ILE A 122 0.58 12.31 5.29
C ILE A 122 1.27 12.68 3.98
N ILE A 123 0.57 13.43 3.12
CA ILE A 123 1.03 13.79 1.78
C ILE A 123 1.70 15.17 1.72
N CYS A 124 1.54 15.99 2.76
CA CYS A 124 2.24 17.26 2.99
C CYS A 124 3.29 17.09 4.10
#